data_AF-A0AAP2DLR8-F1
#
_entry.id   AF-A0AAP2DLR8-F1
#
_cell.length_a   1.000
_cell.length_b   1.000
_cell.length_c   1.000
_cell.angle_alpha   90.00
_cell.angle_beta   90.00
_cell.angle_gamma   90.00
#
_symmetry.space_group_name_H-M   'P 1'
#
loop_
_entity.id
_entity.type
_entity.pdbx_description
1 polymer ?
#
loop_
_entity_poly.entity_id
_entity_poly.type
_entity_poly.pdbx_seq_one_letter_code
_entity_poly.pdbx_strand_id
1 'polypeptide(L)'
;MEFEELKRVWEMQNSEVLFVVDAQSLHRRITSKKNKANRTLNFTEWLVLIANIASATFVMATTFFNSSLRISAYLLSGWMFMTAIYVAISRIRRIKGDAAYDRSMQGDLHHAIAMASHQVRLSQLMRWNILPVVALVLLVVWEGGKSIWMVTGIVIFFALTYWASGWEHRFYQTRKRELEILKGKLENG
;
A
#
# COMPACT_ATOMS: atom_id res chain seq x y z
N MET A 1 -9.74 -61.76 -11.72
CA MET A 1 -9.65 -60.38 -11.20
C MET A 1 -11.05 -59.82 -11.25
N GLU A 2 -11.65 -59.68 -10.08
CA GLU A 2 -13.01 -59.16 -9.91
C GLU A 2 -13.01 -57.66 -10.22
N PHE A 3 -14.01 -57.18 -10.95
CA PHE A 3 -14.13 -55.78 -11.39
C PHE A 3 -13.96 -54.74 -10.27
N GLU A 4 -14.30 -55.12 -9.03
CA GLU A 4 -14.12 -54.26 -7.85
C GLU A 4 -12.65 -54.00 -7.47
N GLU A 5 -11.73 -54.92 -7.74
CA GLU A 5 -10.30 -54.66 -7.50
C GLU A 5 -9.73 -53.63 -8.48
N LEU A 6 -10.17 -53.68 -9.74
CA LEU A 6 -9.78 -52.71 -10.76
C LEU A 6 -10.34 -51.31 -10.47
N LYS A 7 -11.58 -51.24 -9.99
CA LYS A 7 -12.21 -49.98 -9.56
C LYS A 7 -11.50 -49.35 -8.37
N ARG A 8 -11.10 -50.17 -7.38
CA ARG A 8 -10.38 -49.72 -6.19
C ARG A 8 -8.98 -49.18 -6.52
N VAL A 9 -8.26 -49.80 -7.45
CA VAL A 9 -6.95 -49.32 -7.92
C VAL A 9 -7.09 -48.01 -8.70
N TRP A 10 -8.12 -47.89 -9.55
CA TRP A 10 -8.40 -46.66 -10.28
C TRP A 10 -8.78 -45.50 -9.34
N GLU A 11 -9.62 -45.74 -8.33
CA GLU A 11 -9.98 -44.73 -7.32
C GLU A 11 -8.78 -44.33 -6.44
N MET A 12 -7.91 -45.26 -6.05
CA MET A 12 -6.69 -44.96 -5.29
C MET A 12 -5.67 -44.16 -6.11
N GLN A 13 -5.47 -44.48 -7.39
CA GLN A 13 -4.55 -43.71 -8.24
C GLN A 13 -5.09 -42.33 -8.60
N ASN A 14 -6.40 -42.15 -8.72
CA ASN A 14 -6.99 -40.92 -9.24
C ASN A 14 -7.36 -39.90 -8.14
N SER A 15 -7.52 -40.34 -6.88
CA SER A 15 -7.85 -39.47 -5.74
C SER A 15 -6.66 -38.65 -5.24
N GLU A 16 -5.43 -39.18 -5.28
CA GLU A 16 -4.24 -38.41 -4.89
C GLU A 16 -3.82 -37.37 -5.94
N VAL A 17 -4.01 -37.67 -7.23
CA VAL A 17 -3.59 -36.77 -8.33
C VAL A 17 -4.48 -35.53 -8.42
N LEU A 18 -5.77 -35.63 -8.08
CA LEU A 18 -6.70 -34.48 -8.05
C LEU A 18 -6.37 -33.48 -6.93
N PHE A 19 -5.94 -33.94 -5.74
CA PHE A 19 -5.60 -33.08 -4.61
C PHE A 19 -4.21 -32.42 -4.73
N VAL A 20 -3.23 -33.13 -5.29
CA VAL A 20 -1.85 -32.60 -5.46
C VAL A 20 -1.79 -31.48 -6.51
N VAL A 21 -2.65 -31.54 -7.54
CA VAL A 21 -2.78 -30.48 -8.56
C VAL A 21 -3.40 -29.21 -7.97
N ASP A 22 -4.35 -29.32 -7.04
CA ASP A 22 -5.00 -28.15 -6.43
C ASP A 22 -4.06 -27.43 -5.44
N ALA A 23 -3.36 -28.17 -4.57
CA ALA A 23 -2.45 -27.58 -3.57
C ALA A 23 -1.30 -26.76 -4.20
N GLN A 24 -0.67 -27.25 -5.27
CA GLN A 24 0.36 -26.49 -5.98
C GLN A 24 -0.23 -25.28 -6.72
N SER A 25 -1.41 -25.41 -7.32
CA SER A 25 -2.08 -24.30 -8.01
C SER A 25 -2.50 -23.20 -7.04
N LEU A 26 -2.98 -23.58 -5.86
CA LEU A 26 -3.34 -22.69 -4.76
C LEU A 26 -2.10 -21.99 -4.20
N HIS A 27 -1.01 -22.72 -3.96
CA HIS A 27 0.26 -22.13 -3.53
C HIS A 27 0.80 -21.12 -4.55
N ARG A 28 0.73 -21.41 -5.85
CA ARG A 28 1.09 -20.47 -6.94
C ARG A 28 0.19 -19.23 -6.95
N ARG A 29 -1.12 -19.37 -6.68
CA ARG A 29 -2.04 -18.24 -6.55
C ARG A 29 -1.72 -17.37 -5.32
N ILE A 30 -1.41 -17.99 -4.17
CA ILE A 30 -1.06 -17.26 -2.95
C ILE A 30 0.27 -16.51 -3.14
N THR A 31 1.30 -17.18 -3.67
CA THR A 31 2.61 -16.57 -3.94
C THR A 31 2.54 -15.45 -4.98
N SER A 32 1.75 -15.61 -6.05
CA SER A 32 1.54 -14.54 -7.03
C SER A 32 0.79 -13.34 -6.43
N LYS A 33 -0.23 -13.55 -5.58
CA LYS A 33 -0.90 -12.48 -4.82
C LYS A 33 0.07 -11.78 -3.86
N LYS A 34 0.90 -12.53 -3.14
CA LYS A 34 1.97 -12.00 -2.27
C LYS A 34 2.94 -11.11 -3.05
N ASN A 35 3.48 -11.61 -4.16
CA ASN A 35 4.44 -10.87 -4.99
C ASN A 35 3.81 -9.59 -5.58
N LYS A 36 2.54 -9.65 -6.01
CA LYS A 36 1.81 -8.49 -6.49
C LYS A 36 1.61 -7.45 -5.39
N ALA A 37 1.18 -7.87 -4.20
CA ALA A 37 1.03 -7.00 -3.04
C ALA A 37 2.36 -6.33 -2.66
N ASN A 38 3.46 -7.10 -2.61
CA ASN A 38 4.79 -6.56 -2.33
C ASN A 38 5.24 -5.54 -3.38
N ARG A 39 5.04 -5.83 -4.67
CA ARG A 39 5.44 -4.93 -5.76
C ARG A 39 4.64 -3.62 -5.71
N THR A 40 3.33 -3.69 -5.51
CA THR A 40 2.50 -2.48 -5.37
C THR A 40 2.88 -1.70 -4.12
N LEU A 41 3.06 -2.36 -2.97
CA LEU A 41 3.46 -1.69 -1.73
C LEU A 41 4.83 -1.02 -1.84
N ASN A 42 5.84 -1.70 -2.39
CA ASN A 42 7.15 -1.12 -2.65
C ASN A 42 7.05 0.11 -3.56
N PHE A 43 6.24 0.05 -4.63
CA PHE A 43 6.05 1.16 -5.54
C PHE A 43 5.38 2.36 -4.84
N THR A 44 4.31 2.12 -4.09
CA THR A 44 3.60 3.18 -3.34
C THR A 44 4.49 3.81 -2.27
N GLU A 45 5.24 3.01 -1.50
CA GLU A 45 6.19 3.53 -0.50
C GLU A 45 7.26 4.43 -1.15
N TRP A 46 7.85 3.99 -2.26
CA TRP A 46 8.84 4.79 -2.99
C TRP A 46 8.25 6.07 -3.58
N LEU A 47 7.07 5.99 -4.20
CA LEU A 47 6.38 7.14 -4.76
C LEU A 47 6.14 8.21 -3.71
N VAL A 48 5.63 7.81 -2.53
CA VAL A 48 5.39 8.72 -1.41
C VAL A 48 6.69 9.36 -0.91
N LEU A 49 7.75 8.57 -0.73
CA LEU A 49 9.04 9.07 -0.28
C LEU A 49 9.61 10.11 -1.26
N ILE A 50 9.68 9.76 -2.54
CA ILE A 50 10.22 10.63 -3.58
C ILE A 50 9.38 11.90 -3.70
N ALA A 51 8.04 11.77 -3.74
CA ALA A 51 7.15 12.92 -3.86
C ALA A 51 7.30 13.89 -2.68
N ASN A 52 7.35 13.39 -1.44
CA ASN A 52 7.51 14.25 -0.27
C ASN A 52 8.89 14.89 -0.19
N ILE A 53 9.97 14.14 -0.43
CA ILE A 53 11.34 14.68 -0.40
C ILE A 53 11.55 15.72 -1.50
N ALA A 54 11.15 15.41 -2.73
CA ALA A 54 11.29 16.32 -3.85
C ALA A 54 10.49 17.61 -3.63
N SER A 55 9.24 17.50 -3.17
CA SER A 55 8.39 18.66 -2.89
C SER A 55 8.91 19.48 -1.71
N ALA A 56 9.34 18.84 -0.62
CA ALA A 56 9.89 19.52 0.55
C ALA A 56 11.16 20.31 0.18
N THR A 57 12.05 19.69 -0.60
CA THR A 57 13.28 20.31 -1.09
C THR A 57 12.98 21.47 -2.02
N PHE A 58 12.01 21.31 -2.93
CA PHE A 58 11.60 22.37 -3.86
C PHE A 58 11.00 23.58 -3.12
N VAL A 59 10.08 23.35 -2.17
CA VAL A 59 9.48 24.41 -1.36
C VAL A 59 10.54 25.12 -0.53
N MET A 60 11.47 24.38 0.07
CA MET A 60 12.56 24.96 0.86
C MET A 60 13.51 25.79 -0.01
N ALA A 61 13.94 25.27 -1.16
CA ALA A 61 14.82 25.98 -2.08
C ALA A 61 14.18 27.28 -2.57
N THR A 62 12.92 27.23 -3.02
CA THR A 62 12.20 28.42 -3.49
C THR A 62 11.98 29.45 -2.37
N THR A 63 11.78 29.01 -1.13
CA THR A 63 11.66 29.92 0.02
C THR A 63 13.00 30.58 0.35
N PHE A 64 14.09 29.81 0.31
CA PHE A 64 15.44 30.30 0.58
C PHE A 64 15.92 31.32 -0.46
N PHE A 65 15.72 31.06 -1.76
CA PHE A 65 16.18 31.96 -2.83
C PHE A 65 15.36 33.26 -2.95
N ASN A 66 14.08 33.23 -2.58
CA ASN A 66 13.22 34.41 -2.70
C ASN A 66 13.28 35.34 -1.46
N SER A 67 14.14 35.04 -0.47
CA SER A 67 14.33 35.81 0.79
C SER A 67 13.04 36.17 1.54
N SER A 68 11.93 35.50 1.22
CA SER A 68 10.64 35.73 1.82
C SER A 68 10.53 34.85 3.06
N LEU A 69 10.51 35.46 4.25
CA LEU A 69 10.25 34.77 5.51
C LEU A 69 8.77 34.33 5.57
N ARG A 70 8.46 33.23 4.87
CA ARG A 70 7.16 32.57 4.89
C ARG A 70 7.23 31.38 5.82
N ILE A 71 6.84 31.61 7.08
CA ILE A 71 6.84 30.58 8.14
C ILE A 71 6.00 29.37 7.68
N SER A 72 4.88 29.61 7.00
CA SER A 72 4.02 28.60 6.41
C SER A 72 4.75 27.64 5.46
N ALA A 73 5.70 28.15 4.65
CA ALA A 73 6.46 27.35 3.70
C ALA A 73 7.51 26.46 4.37
N TYR A 74 8.15 26.95 5.44
CA TYR A 74 9.03 26.12 6.27
C TYR A 74 8.26 25.03 7.01
N LEU A 75 7.07 25.35 7.54
CA LEU A 75 6.19 24.37 8.17
C LEU A 75 5.74 23.30 7.17
N LEU A 76 5.37 23.69 5.94
CA LEU A 76 5.02 22.75 4.87
C LEU A 76 6.18 21.82 4.54
N SER A 77 7.37 22.36 4.29
CA SER A 77 8.56 21.55 3.98
C SER A 77 8.90 20.61 5.14
N GLY A 78 8.90 21.10 6.38
CA GLY A 78 9.12 20.31 7.57
C GLY A 78 8.10 19.17 7.73
N TRP A 79 6.82 19.44 7.48
CA TRP A 79 5.75 18.44 7.52
C TRP A 79 5.96 17.35 6.46
N MET A 80 6.33 17.72 5.24
CA MET A 80 6.61 16.78 4.16
C MET A 80 7.84 15.91 4.48
N PHE A 81 8.91 16.49 5.03
CA PHE A 81 10.06 15.70 5.50
C PHE A 81 9.69 14.76 6.65
N MET A 82 8.90 15.21 7.62
CA MET A 82 8.43 14.38 8.72
C MET A 82 7.63 13.17 8.20
N THR A 83 6.75 13.41 7.23
CA THR A 83 5.98 12.34 6.56
C THR A 83 6.90 11.36 5.85
N ALA A 84 7.89 11.86 5.10
CA ALA A 84 8.87 11.02 4.41
C ALA A 84 9.67 10.14 5.41
N ILE A 85 10.16 10.73 6.50
CA ILE A 85 10.89 10.01 7.55
C ILE A 85 10.01 8.93 8.18
N TYR A 86 8.76 9.25 8.51
CA TYR A 86 7.82 8.27 9.05
C TYR A 86 7.63 7.09 8.10
N VAL A 87 7.41 7.36 6.81
CA VAL A 87 7.24 6.32 5.79
C VAL A 87 8.51 5.49 5.64
N ALA A 88 9.70 6.10 5.66
CA ALA A 88 10.97 5.39 5.62
C ALA A 88 11.16 4.45 6.82
N ILE A 89 10.85 4.90 8.04
CA ILE A 89 10.89 4.07 9.25
C ILE A 89 9.90 2.91 9.14
N SER A 90 8.67 3.18 8.68
CA SER A 90 7.64 2.14 8.49
C SER A 90 8.11 1.07 7.51
N ARG A 91 8.76 1.49 6.42
CA ARG A 91 9.35 0.62 5.40
C ARG A 91 10.47 -0.24 5.96
N ILE A 92 11.39 0.33 6.72
CA ILE A 92 12.49 -0.43 7.36
C ILE A 92 11.93 -1.47 8.33
N ARG A 93 10.93 -1.11 9.14
CA ARG A 93 10.27 -2.05 10.06
C ARG A 93 9.59 -3.19 9.31
N ARG A 94 8.95 -2.92 8.18
CA ARG A 94 8.35 -3.95 7.32
C ARG A 94 9.40 -4.92 6.78
N ILE A 95 10.48 -4.41 6.17
CA ILE A 95 11.54 -5.25 5.60
C ILE A 95 12.17 -6.15 6.67
N LYS A 96 12.36 -5.65 7.89
CA LYS A 96 12.86 -6.46 9.01
C LYS A 96 11.87 -7.54 9.46
N GLY A 97 10.57 -7.27 9.38
CA GLY A 97 9.51 -8.23 9.71
C GLY A 97 9.29 -9.32 8.67
N ASP A 98 9.68 -9.09 7.40
CA ASP A 98 9.52 -10.07 6.31
C ASP A 98 10.34 -11.36 6.54
N ALA A 99 11.41 -11.31 7.35
CA ALA A 99 12.24 -12.46 7.69
C ALA A 99 11.63 -13.43 8.73
N ALA A 100 10.53 -13.05 9.37
CA ALA A 100 9.89 -13.83 10.44
C ALA A 100 8.85 -14.85 9.93
N TYR A 101 8.54 -14.85 8.63
CA TYR A 101 7.52 -15.74 8.06
C TYR A 101 8.14 -17.04 7.53
N ASP A 102 7.55 -18.16 7.93
CA ASP A 102 7.90 -19.48 7.42
C ASP A 102 7.52 -19.63 5.94
N ARG A 103 8.29 -20.43 5.18
CA ARG A 103 8.07 -20.69 3.74
C ARG A 103 7.01 -21.77 3.48
N SER A 104 6.01 -21.87 4.37
CA SER A 104 4.84 -22.74 4.22
C SER A 104 3.69 -22.00 3.55
N MET A 105 2.70 -22.72 3.01
CA MET A 105 1.52 -22.11 2.37
C MET A 105 0.75 -21.19 3.34
N GLN A 106 0.65 -21.60 4.61
CA GLN A 106 0.04 -20.80 5.67
C GLN A 106 0.91 -19.58 6.03
N GLY A 107 2.24 -19.75 6.13
CA GLY A 107 3.18 -18.65 6.35
C GLY A 107 3.13 -17.59 5.25
N ASP A 108 3.07 -18.00 3.98
CA ASP A 108 2.92 -17.10 2.83
C ASP A 108 1.59 -16.36 2.81
N LEU A 109 0.51 -17.00 3.26
CA LEU A 109 -0.81 -16.36 3.39
C LEU A 109 -0.81 -15.32 4.51
N HIS A 110 -0.23 -15.64 5.68
CA HIS A 110 -0.05 -14.69 6.78
C HIS A 110 0.79 -13.48 6.35
N HIS A 111 1.89 -13.73 5.63
CA HIS A 111 2.71 -12.69 5.06
C HIS A 111 1.86 -11.81 4.12
N ALA A 112 1.13 -12.39 3.16
CA ALA A 112 0.29 -11.62 2.24
C ALA A 112 -0.76 -10.75 2.95
N ILE A 113 -1.40 -11.27 4.01
CA ILE A 113 -2.36 -10.51 4.85
C ILE A 113 -1.66 -9.37 5.59
N ALA A 114 -0.46 -9.59 6.12
CA ALA A 114 0.33 -8.57 6.79
C ALA A 114 0.72 -7.44 5.81
N MET A 115 1.11 -7.78 4.58
CA MET A 115 1.40 -6.78 3.54
C MET A 115 0.15 -5.97 3.18
N ALA A 116 -0.97 -6.64 2.93
CA ALA A 116 -2.23 -5.98 2.60
C ALA A 116 -2.70 -5.06 3.74
N SER A 117 -2.51 -5.49 5.00
CA SER A 117 -2.80 -4.67 6.18
C SER A 117 -1.88 -3.46 6.30
N HIS A 118 -0.60 -3.60 5.98
CA HIS A 118 0.33 -2.47 5.91
C HIS A 118 -0.09 -1.47 4.81
N GLN A 119 -0.49 -1.98 3.64
CA GLN A 119 -0.94 -1.16 2.52
C GLN A 119 -2.20 -0.35 2.85
N VAL A 120 -3.17 -0.97 3.54
CA VAL A 120 -4.37 -0.27 4.02
C VAL A 120 -4.02 0.83 5.03
N ARG A 121 -3.13 0.55 5.99
CA ARG A 121 -2.67 1.54 6.97
C ARG A 121 -1.93 2.70 6.31
N LEU A 122 -1.04 2.41 5.37
CA LEU A 122 -0.31 3.43 4.61
C LEU A 122 -1.28 4.32 3.81
N SER A 123 -2.25 3.71 3.14
CA SER A 123 -3.28 4.45 2.41
C SER A 123 -4.14 5.33 3.32
N GLN A 124 -4.52 4.85 4.51
CA GLN A 124 -5.23 5.65 5.49
C GLN A 124 -4.39 6.85 5.97
N LEU A 125 -3.10 6.63 6.24
CA LEU A 125 -2.18 7.70 6.62
C LEU A 125 -2.02 8.73 5.50
N MET A 126 -1.90 8.31 4.24
CA MET A 126 -1.86 9.24 3.10
C MET A 126 -3.12 10.09 3.00
N ARG A 127 -4.32 9.52 3.24
CA ARG A 127 -5.57 10.29 3.24
C ARG A 127 -5.61 11.33 4.34
N TRP A 128 -5.17 10.99 5.55
CA TRP A 128 -5.08 11.95 6.65
C TRP A 128 -4.01 13.01 6.39
N ASN A 129 -2.91 12.65 5.71
CA ASN A 129 -1.82 13.56 5.38
C ASN A 129 -2.22 14.66 4.37
N ILE A 130 -3.22 14.42 3.52
CA ILE A 130 -3.70 15.44 2.56
C ILE A 130 -4.22 16.68 3.29
N LEU A 131 -4.91 16.53 4.43
CA LEU A 131 -5.51 17.66 5.15
C LEU A 131 -4.50 18.73 5.61
N PRO A 132 -3.46 18.40 6.40
CA PRO A 132 -2.47 19.38 6.82
C PRO A 132 -1.68 19.94 5.62
N VAL A 133 -1.40 19.13 4.60
CA VAL A 133 -0.72 19.59 3.38
C VAL A 133 -1.56 20.64 2.66
N VAL A 134 -2.86 20.40 2.44
CA VAL A 134 -3.77 21.36 1.81
C VAL A 134 -3.83 22.66 2.59
N ALA A 135 -4.01 22.57 3.92
CA ALA A 135 -4.10 23.75 4.76
C ALA A 135 -2.82 24.61 4.67
N LEU A 136 -1.65 23.98 4.77
CA LEU A 136 -0.37 24.67 4.68
C LEU A 136 -0.11 25.24 3.27
N VAL A 137 -0.46 24.51 2.21
CA VAL A 137 -0.35 25.02 0.84
C VAL A 137 -1.23 26.26 0.63
N LEU A 138 -2.48 26.24 1.12
CA LEU A 138 -3.37 27.39 1.02
C LEU A 138 -2.81 28.60 1.75
N LEU A 139 -2.23 28.42 2.95
CA LEU A 139 -1.55 29.50 3.68
C LEU A 139 -0.37 30.07 2.91
N VAL A 140 0.47 29.21 2.32
CA VAL A 140 1.63 29.65 1.50
C VAL A 140 1.18 30.47 0.30
N VAL A 141 0.10 30.06 -0.36
CA VAL A 141 -0.43 30.75 -1.54
C VAL A 141 -1.08 32.08 -1.16
N TRP A 142 -1.77 32.12 -0.02
CA TRP A 142 -2.39 33.32 0.54
C TRP A 142 -1.34 34.38 0.90
N GLU A 143 -0.28 33.99 1.64
CA GLU A 143 0.86 34.87 1.96
C GLU A 143 1.59 35.35 0.71
N GLY A 144 1.60 34.54 -0.36
CA GLY A 144 2.24 34.87 -1.63
C GLY A 144 1.44 35.83 -2.52
N GLY A 145 0.26 36.30 -2.09
CA GLY A 145 -0.58 37.24 -2.84
C GLY A 145 -0.97 36.73 -4.24
N LYS A 146 -1.06 35.41 -4.41
CA LYS A 146 -1.30 34.80 -5.73
C LYS A 146 -2.75 34.99 -6.19
N SER A 147 -2.94 34.92 -7.50
CA SER A 147 -4.25 35.03 -8.15
C SER A 147 -5.25 34.02 -7.61
N ILE A 148 -6.52 34.44 -7.47
CA ILE A 148 -7.61 33.59 -6.98
C ILE A 148 -7.84 32.36 -7.87
N TRP A 149 -7.56 32.48 -9.18
CA TRP A 149 -7.64 31.35 -10.12
C TRP A 149 -6.62 30.25 -9.80
N MET A 150 -5.44 30.62 -9.31
CA MET A 150 -4.42 29.66 -8.88
C MET A 150 -4.88 28.92 -7.62
N VAL A 151 -5.48 29.63 -6.66
CA VAL A 151 -6.06 29.03 -5.44
C VAL A 151 -7.16 28.04 -5.80
N THR A 152 -8.10 28.42 -6.67
CA THR A 152 -9.19 27.55 -7.14
C THR A 152 -8.64 26.29 -7.83
N GLY A 153 -7.63 26.43 -8.69
CA GLY A 153 -6.98 25.30 -9.35
C GLY A 153 -6.35 24.32 -8.35
N ILE A 154 -5.67 24.84 -7.32
CA ILE A 154 -5.06 24.04 -6.25
C ILE A 154 -6.13 23.27 -5.46
N VAL A 155 -7.23 23.93 -5.09
CA VAL A 155 -8.34 23.29 -4.36
C VAL A 155 -8.95 22.15 -5.17
N ILE A 156 -9.21 22.36 -6.47
CA ILE A 156 -9.74 21.32 -7.37
C ILE A 156 -8.75 20.15 -7.48
N PHE A 157 -7.47 20.43 -7.67
CA PHE A 157 -6.43 19.40 -7.75
C PHE A 157 -6.37 18.52 -6.50
N PHE A 158 -6.43 19.14 -5.31
CA PHE A 158 -6.47 18.40 -4.06
C PHE A 158 -7.77 17.64 -3.84
N ALA A 159 -8.92 18.17 -4.27
CA ALA A 159 -10.19 17.45 -4.21
C ALA A 159 -10.16 16.18 -5.08
N LEU A 160 -9.62 16.27 -6.29
CA LEU A 160 -9.43 15.12 -7.17
C LEU A 160 -8.46 14.09 -6.56
N THR A 161 -7.35 14.57 -5.98
CA THR A 161 -6.36 13.71 -5.31
C THR A 161 -6.97 12.98 -4.11
N TYR A 162 -7.79 13.67 -3.31
CA TYR A 162 -8.49 13.08 -2.17
C TYR A 162 -9.51 12.02 -2.61
N TRP A 163 -10.25 12.29 -3.69
CA TRP A 163 -11.19 11.33 -4.26
C TRP A 163 -10.48 10.08 -4.80
N ALA A 164 -9.41 10.26 -5.58
CA ALA A 164 -8.59 9.17 -6.10
C ALA A 164 -8.00 8.30 -4.97
N SER A 165 -7.50 8.94 -3.90
CA SER A 165 -6.98 8.24 -2.73
C SER A 165 -8.07 7.43 -1.99
N GLY A 166 -9.31 7.93 -1.97
CA GLY A 166 -10.45 7.20 -1.42
C GLY A 166 -10.79 5.94 -2.22
N TRP A 167 -10.75 6.02 -3.55
CA TRP A 167 -10.94 4.87 -4.43
C TRP A 167 -9.84 3.82 -4.25
N GLU A 168 -8.58 4.26 -4.24
CA GLU A 168 -7.41 3.42 -3.99
C GLU A 168 -7.51 2.69 -2.63
N HIS A 169 -7.93 3.39 -1.58
CA HIS A 169 -8.11 2.82 -0.25
C HIS A 169 -9.14 1.67 -0.22
N ARG A 170 -10.29 1.88 -0.88
CA ARG A 170 -11.35 0.85 -0.97
C ARG A 170 -10.84 -0.40 -1.68
N PHE A 171 -10.07 -0.22 -2.76
CA PHE A 171 -9.48 -1.33 -3.49
C PHE A 171 -8.51 -2.16 -2.62
N TYR A 172 -7.70 -1.50 -1.80
CA TYR A 172 -6.80 -2.18 -0.86
C TYR A 172 -7.54 -2.91 0.26
N GLN A 173 -8.63 -2.34 0.79
CA GLN A 173 -9.49 -3.03 1.75
C GLN A 173 -10.12 -4.29 1.16
N THR A 174 -10.64 -4.23 -0.07
CA THR A 174 -11.22 -5.40 -0.74
C THR A 174 -10.19 -6.51 -0.92
N ARG A 175 -8.98 -6.17 -1.38
CA ARG A 175 -7.89 -7.15 -1.52
C ARG A 175 -7.49 -7.80 -0.20
N LYS A 176 -7.45 -7.03 0.89
CA LYS A 176 -7.20 -7.56 2.23
C LYS A 176 -8.29 -8.55 2.63
N ARG A 177 -9.56 -8.18 2.45
CA ARG A 177 -10.72 -9.03 2.79
C ARG A 177 -10.72 -10.36 2.02
N GLU A 178 -10.35 -10.35 0.74
CA GLU A 178 -10.21 -11.58 -0.05
C GLU A 178 -9.19 -12.55 0.54
N LEU A 179 -8.05 -12.05 1.04
CA LEU A 179 -7.00 -12.87 1.65
C LEU A 179 -7.45 -13.42 3.01
N GLU A 180 -8.18 -12.63 3.80
CA GLU A 180 -8.78 -13.07 5.07
C GLU A 180 -9.83 -14.17 4.86
N ILE A 181 -10.67 -14.03 3.82
CA ILE A 181 -11.65 -15.07 3.44
C ILE A 181 -10.91 -16.35 3.03
N LEU A 182 -9.82 -16.25 2.27
CA LEU A 182 -9.04 -17.42 1.86
C LEU A 182 -8.40 -18.14 3.05
N LYS A 183 -7.95 -17.38 4.07
CA LYS A 183 -7.49 -17.95 5.35
C LYS A 183 -8.61 -18.71 6.06
N GLY A 184 -9.77 -18.10 6.20
CA GLY A 184 -10.92 -18.73 6.86
C GLY A 184 -11.40 -20.02 6.17
N LYS A 185 -11.23 -20.12 4.83
CA LYS A 185 -11.53 -21.35 4.09
C LYS A 185 -10.49 -22.46 4.32
N LEU A 186 -9.23 -22.11 4.55
CA LEU A 186 -8.14 -23.07 4.79
C LEU A 186 -8.07 -23.58 6.23
N GLU A 187 -8.61 -22.81 7.18
CA GLU A 187 -8.64 -23.21 8.60
C GLU A 187 -9.90 -24.02 8.97
N ASN A 188 -10.96 -23.97 8.17
CA ASN A 188 -12.25 -24.64 8.42
C ASN A 188 -12.60 -25.75 7.42
N GLY A 189 -11.71 -26.06 6.47
CA GLY A 189 -11.85 -27.14 5.50
C GLY A 189 -10.81 -28.22 5.77
#